data_AF-A0A450TWU3-F1
#
_entry.id   AF-A0A450TWU3-F1
#
_cell.length_a   1.000
_cell.length_b   1.000
_cell.length_c   1.000
_cell.angle_alpha   90.00
_cell.angle_beta   90.00
_cell.angle_gamma   90.00
#
_symmetry.space_group_name_H-M   'P 1'
#
loop_
_entity.id
_entity.type
_entity.pdbx_description
1 polymer ?
#
loop_
_entity_poly.entity_id
_entity_poly.type
_entity_poly.pdbx_seq_one_letter_code
_entity_poly.pdbx_strand_id
1 'polypeptide(L)'
;MPENDDIMTTCSNPDCRVAETGKCVEGFEFSECPHYGKPLDIDDGDEDEEVSEEEEKPQSPNIRLPGADLLVPADASKLLRAGKVRVIAIIGPADSGKTSLIASLYDLFQEGPVSGTEYARSLTLHAFERTCHDARAASRRCEPDTGRTPRGEVRFFHLQLRGSVAGEGVALVLGDRAGEEYRSAADDPSIAAEFSEIKRADAISILVDGERLLDSGARHNVRSEIAMMLQAVVEEGAVQNGQRLSLVLTKDDLIQESPHGSRAETDFSNLLSEIQGLFGAVFSEIKLFRTAASPKTGNMHRGTGVPDLLAFWMEPACPAPTAPRAKPAHDRAFARLLPLDEENG
;
A
#
# COMPACT_ATOMS: atom_id res chain seq x y z
N MET A 1 -21.19 55.36 -51.21
CA MET A 1 -21.53 54.49 -50.07
C MET A 1 -22.53 53.47 -50.57
N PRO A 2 -22.34 52.15 -50.40
CA PRO A 2 -21.45 51.39 -49.50
C PRO A 2 -20.29 50.76 -50.30
N GLU A 3 -19.39 49.90 -49.81
CA GLU A 3 -18.70 49.64 -48.54
C GLU A 3 -17.43 48.89 -48.95
N ASN A 4 -16.30 49.20 -48.32
CA ASN A 4 -15.04 48.47 -48.49
C ASN A 4 -15.15 47.15 -47.72
N ASP A 5 -14.98 46.03 -48.41
CA ASP A 5 -14.60 44.76 -47.78
C ASP A 5 -13.12 44.49 -48.07
N ASP A 6 -12.26 45.08 -47.23
CA ASP A 6 -10.86 44.67 -47.09
C ASP A 6 -10.86 43.35 -46.30
N ILE A 7 -11.02 42.23 -47.01
CA ILE A 7 -10.87 40.90 -46.42
C ILE A 7 -9.37 40.70 -46.13
N MET A 8 -8.96 40.96 -44.90
CA MET A 8 -7.61 40.67 -44.41
C MET A 8 -7.27 39.19 -44.63
N THR A 9 -6.30 38.95 -45.52
CA THR A 9 -5.83 37.63 -45.93
C THR A 9 -4.75 37.12 -44.98
N THR A 10 -5.14 36.48 -43.88
CA THR A 10 -4.19 35.92 -42.89
C THR A 10 -4.06 34.40 -43.05
N CYS A 11 -2.81 33.92 -43.06
CA CYS A 11 -2.48 32.50 -43.04
C CYS A 11 -1.91 32.15 -41.66
N SER A 12 -2.30 30.99 -41.11
CA SER A 12 -1.84 30.52 -39.80
C SER A 12 -0.42 29.92 -39.81
N ASN A 13 0.32 29.99 -40.92
CA ASN A 13 1.72 29.58 -41.00
C ASN A 13 2.63 30.83 -40.94
N PRO A 14 3.53 30.96 -39.95
CA PRO A 14 4.37 32.15 -39.75
C PRO A 14 5.33 32.44 -40.91
N ASP A 15 5.69 31.43 -41.71
CA ASP A 15 6.58 31.58 -42.87
C ASP A 15 5.83 31.90 -44.19
N CYS A 16 4.49 31.88 -44.18
CA CYS A 16 3.68 32.06 -45.38
C CYS A 16 3.21 33.52 -45.54
N ARG A 17 3.98 34.31 -46.32
CA ARG A 17 3.66 35.74 -46.63
C ARG A 17 2.60 35.91 -47.72
N VAL A 18 1.52 35.12 -47.66
CA VAL A 18 0.46 35.15 -48.67
C VAL A 18 -0.23 36.53 -48.76
N ALA A 19 -0.31 37.23 -47.64
CA ALA A 19 -0.86 38.60 -47.53
C ALA A 19 -0.08 39.64 -48.35
N GLU A 20 1.25 39.45 -48.50
CA GLU A 20 2.13 40.41 -49.19
C GLU A 20 2.43 39.99 -50.63
N THR A 21 2.52 38.69 -50.89
CA THR A 21 3.03 38.15 -52.16
C THR A 21 1.96 37.55 -53.07
N GLY A 22 0.77 37.29 -52.54
CA GLY A 22 -0.32 36.65 -53.29
C GLY A 22 0.00 35.24 -53.78
N LYS A 23 1.01 34.56 -53.20
CA LYS A 23 1.38 33.18 -53.52
C LYS A 23 1.69 32.41 -52.24
N CYS A 24 1.21 31.17 -52.18
CA CYS A 24 1.51 30.25 -51.08
C CYS A 24 2.94 29.72 -51.19
N VAL A 25 3.67 29.64 -50.07
CA VAL A 25 5.06 29.15 -50.03
C VAL A 25 5.15 27.64 -50.36
N GLU A 26 4.06 26.90 -50.13
CA GLU A 26 3.96 25.46 -50.41
C GLU A 26 3.32 25.15 -51.78
N GLY A 27 2.98 26.18 -52.57
CA GLY A 27 2.50 26.03 -53.94
C GLY A 27 1.05 25.59 -54.11
N PHE A 28 0.25 25.56 -53.03
CA PHE A 28 -1.19 25.22 -53.09
C PHE A 28 -2.07 26.34 -53.63
N GLU A 29 -3.20 25.97 -54.26
CA GLU A 29 -4.30 26.89 -54.60
C GLU A 29 -5.10 27.28 -53.35
N PHE A 30 -5.62 28.51 -53.31
CA PHE A 30 -6.25 29.10 -52.10
C PHE A 30 -7.47 28.32 -51.58
N SER A 31 -8.15 27.56 -52.43
CA SER A 31 -9.29 26.72 -52.06
C SER A 31 -8.90 25.39 -51.38
N GLU A 32 -7.64 24.98 -51.46
CA GLU A 32 -7.16 23.68 -50.95
C GLU A 32 -6.18 23.82 -49.76
N CYS A 33 -5.86 25.04 -49.34
CA CYS A 33 -4.92 25.28 -48.24
C CYS A 33 -5.60 25.07 -46.86
N PRO A 34 -5.10 24.15 -45.99
CA PRO A 34 -5.69 23.89 -44.67
C PRO A 34 -5.55 25.05 -43.66
N HIS A 35 -4.68 26.02 -43.99
CA HIS A 35 -4.19 27.09 -43.11
C HIS A 35 -4.61 28.50 -43.55
N TYR A 36 -5.24 28.63 -44.74
CA TYR A 36 -5.69 29.92 -45.26
C TYR A 36 -6.98 30.36 -44.57
N GLY A 37 -6.98 31.56 -43.96
CA GLY A 37 -8.16 32.14 -43.30
C GLY A 37 -8.42 31.64 -41.87
N LYS A 38 -7.48 30.93 -41.23
CA LYS A 38 -7.58 30.55 -39.81
C LYS A 38 -6.72 31.47 -38.93
N PRO A 39 -7.20 31.85 -37.73
CA PRO A 39 -6.40 32.61 -36.77
C PRO A 39 -5.18 31.80 -36.31
N LEU A 40 -4.09 32.51 -36.00
CA LEU A 40 -2.84 31.94 -35.49
C LEU A 40 -3.06 31.41 -34.06
N ASP A 41 -2.89 30.10 -33.86
CA ASP A 41 -2.65 29.55 -32.53
C ASP A 41 -1.15 29.70 -32.24
N ILE A 42 -0.80 30.71 -31.45
CA ILE A 42 0.56 30.86 -30.91
C ILE A 42 0.64 29.94 -29.69
N ASP A 43 1.17 28.73 -29.92
CA ASP A 43 1.66 27.83 -28.88
C ASP A 43 3.17 28.05 -28.79
N ASP A 44 3.60 28.96 -27.92
CA ASP A 44 5.00 29.09 -27.52
C ASP A 44 5.19 28.35 -26.20
N GLY A 45 5.86 27.21 -26.30
CA GLY A 45 6.25 26.37 -25.18
C GLY A 45 7.55 26.81 -24.50
N ASP A 46 7.53 26.55 -23.20
CA ASP A 46 8.62 26.12 -22.31
C ASP A 46 9.37 27.14 -21.42
N GLU A 47 9.34 26.76 -20.12
CA GLU A 47 10.20 27.11 -18.98
C GLU A 47 9.88 28.39 -18.19
N ASP A 48 8.90 28.31 -17.27
CA ASP A 48 9.07 28.64 -15.84
C ASP A 48 7.77 28.40 -15.02
N GLU A 49 7.92 27.99 -13.76
CA GLU A 49 6.85 27.74 -12.78
C GLU A 49 5.96 28.97 -12.55
N GLU A 50 4.69 28.96 -12.99
CA GLU A 50 3.60 29.64 -12.28
C GLU A 50 2.27 28.89 -12.45
N VAL A 51 1.57 28.75 -11.33
CA VAL A 51 0.29 28.06 -11.17
C VAL A 51 -0.79 28.82 -11.94
N SER A 52 -1.14 28.39 -13.15
CA SER A 52 -2.23 29.02 -13.90
C SER A 52 -3.57 28.43 -13.47
N GLU A 53 -4.42 29.31 -12.96
CA GLU A 53 -5.81 29.06 -12.62
C GLU A 53 -6.55 28.55 -13.86
N GLU A 54 -6.91 27.26 -13.86
CA GLU A 54 -7.73 26.67 -14.92
C GLU A 54 -9.07 27.41 -14.99
N GLU A 55 -9.31 28.11 -16.11
CA GLU A 55 -10.61 28.69 -16.43
C GLU A 55 -11.69 27.59 -16.37
N GLU A 56 -12.56 27.67 -15.35
CA GLU A 56 -13.69 26.78 -15.15
C GLU A 56 -14.67 26.87 -16.33
N LYS A 57 -14.49 25.99 -17.32
CA LYS A 57 -15.57 25.61 -18.22
C LYS A 57 -16.69 25.01 -17.36
N PRO A 58 -17.98 25.34 -17.62
CA PRO A 58 -19.10 24.89 -16.80
C PRO A 58 -19.12 23.36 -16.78
N GLN A 59 -18.68 22.79 -15.66
CA GLN A 59 -18.60 21.36 -15.47
C GLN A 59 -20.04 20.83 -15.49
N SER A 60 -20.29 19.84 -16.35
CA SER A 60 -21.39 18.91 -16.17
C SER A 60 -21.41 18.43 -14.70
N PRO A 61 -22.57 18.01 -14.14
CA PRO A 61 -22.61 17.48 -12.78
C PRO A 61 -21.81 16.17 -12.72
N ASN A 62 -20.49 16.31 -12.55
CA ASN A 62 -19.54 15.22 -12.56
C ASN A 62 -19.74 14.44 -11.27
N ILE A 63 -20.14 13.18 -11.41
CA ILE A 63 -20.23 12.26 -10.27
C ILE A 63 -18.79 11.99 -9.82
N ARG A 64 -18.41 12.51 -8.64
CA ARG A 64 -17.13 12.17 -8.01
C ARG A 64 -17.17 10.71 -7.57
N LEU A 65 -16.41 9.87 -8.26
CA LEU A 65 -16.17 8.50 -7.84
C LEU A 65 -15.08 8.49 -6.77
N PRO A 66 -15.19 7.63 -5.73
CA PRO A 66 -14.10 7.45 -4.78
C PRO A 66 -12.88 6.87 -5.50
N GLY A 67 -11.70 7.47 -5.30
CA GLY A 67 -10.47 7.11 -6.03
C GLY A 67 -9.92 5.71 -5.79
N ALA A 68 -10.45 4.99 -4.80
CA ALA A 68 -10.01 3.64 -4.41
C ALA A 68 -8.50 3.53 -4.10
N ASP A 69 -7.91 4.62 -3.60
CA ASP A 69 -6.53 4.67 -3.11
C ASP A 69 -6.39 4.07 -1.71
N LEU A 70 -5.17 4.03 -1.18
CA LEU A 70 -4.88 3.50 0.15
C LEU A 70 -5.67 4.22 1.25
N LEU A 71 -6.20 3.44 2.19
CA LEU A 71 -6.98 3.98 3.30
C LEU A 71 -6.06 4.64 4.34
N VAL A 72 -6.52 5.77 4.87
CA VAL A 72 -5.94 6.38 6.09
C VAL A 72 -6.46 5.66 7.34
N PRO A 73 -5.80 5.81 8.51
CA PRO A 73 -6.26 5.20 9.76
C PRO A 73 -7.72 5.52 10.12
N ALA A 74 -8.20 6.72 9.80
CA ALA A 74 -9.58 7.13 10.02
C ALA A 74 -10.59 6.31 9.19
N ASP A 75 -10.25 5.96 7.95
CA ASP A 75 -11.11 5.17 7.07
C ASP A 75 -11.04 3.67 7.40
N ALA A 76 -9.86 3.17 7.73
CA ALA A 76 -9.71 1.82 8.29
C ALA A 76 -10.56 1.66 9.57
N SER A 77 -10.60 2.68 10.43
CA SER A 77 -11.43 2.70 11.63
C SER A 77 -12.94 2.64 11.33
N LYS A 78 -13.41 3.19 10.20
CA LYS A 78 -14.82 3.06 9.77
C LYS A 78 -15.15 1.61 9.43
N LEU A 79 -14.23 0.90 8.77
CA LEU A 79 -14.40 -0.52 8.43
C LEU A 79 -14.49 -1.39 9.69
N LEU A 80 -13.64 -1.12 10.68
CA LEU A 80 -13.65 -1.84 11.97
C LEU A 80 -15.02 -1.78 12.66
N ARG A 81 -15.78 -0.70 12.47
CA ARG A 81 -17.14 -0.54 13.02
C ARG A 81 -18.23 -1.20 12.19
N ALA A 82 -17.96 -1.46 10.90
CA ALA A 82 -18.97 -1.93 9.95
C ALA A 82 -19.18 -3.45 10.00
N GLY A 83 -18.21 -4.22 10.48
CA GLY A 83 -18.34 -5.68 10.52
C GLY A 83 -17.08 -6.39 11.02
N LYS A 84 -16.95 -7.67 10.64
CA LYS A 84 -15.78 -8.49 10.97
C LYS A 84 -14.58 -8.03 10.14
N VAL A 85 -13.58 -7.51 10.82
CA VAL A 85 -12.34 -7.04 10.20
C VAL A 85 -11.14 -7.66 10.90
N ARG A 86 -10.14 -8.06 10.11
CA ARG A 86 -8.82 -8.50 10.53
C ARG A 86 -7.80 -7.45 10.13
N VAL A 87 -7.08 -6.91 11.11
CA VAL A 87 -6.00 -5.96 10.87
C VAL A 87 -4.67 -6.69 10.95
N ILE A 88 -3.86 -6.59 9.91
CA ILE A 88 -2.54 -7.18 9.85
C ILE A 88 -1.51 -6.05 9.79
N ALA A 89 -0.63 -5.99 10.77
CA ALA A 89 0.52 -5.09 10.73
C ALA A 89 1.70 -5.80 10.07
N ILE A 90 2.17 -5.28 8.94
CA ILE A 90 3.34 -5.82 8.23
C ILE A 90 4.54 -4.95 8.58
N ILE A 91 5.47 -5.53 9.35
CA ILE A 91 6.66 -4.87 9.89
C ILE A 91 7.89 -5.48 9.21
N GLY A 92 8.87 -4.65 8.91
CA GLY A 92 10.17 -5.13 8.47
C GLY A 92 11.03 -4.01 7.90
N PRO A 93 12.35 -4.26 7.77
CA PRO A 93 13.30 -3.30 7.23
C PRO A 93 12.91 -2.78 5.84
N ALA A 94 13.54 -1.68 5.41
CA ALA A 94 13.45 -1.25 4.02
C ALA A 94 13.88 -2.41 3.08
N ASP A 95 13.20 -2.52 1.94
CA ASP A 95 13.46 -3.53 0.90
C ASP A 95 13.29 -5.01 1.35
N SER A 96 12.64 -5.25 2.51
CA SER A 96 12.32 -6.60 2.99
C SER A 96 11.20 -7.31 2.21
N GLY A 97 10.51 -6.60 1.30
CA GLY A 97 9.43 -7.15 0.48
C GLY A 97 8.00 -6.96 1.02
N LYS A 98 7.75 -5.99 1.91
CA LYS A 98 6.41 -5.70 2.47
C LYS A 98 5.36 -5.43 1.37
N THR A 99 5.64 -4.45 0.53
CA THR A 99 4.77 -4.05 -0.58
C THR A 99 4.65 -5.16 -1.61
N SER A 100 5.75 -5.88 -1.90
CA SER A 100 5.74 -7.03 -2.80
C SER A 100 4.86 -8.17 -2.27
N LEU A 101 4.85 -8.41 -0.96
CA LEU A 101 3.98 -9.40 -0.31
C LEU A 101 2.50 -9.04 -0.50
N ILE A 102 2.14 -7.78 -0.25
CA ILE A 102 0.78 -7.26 -0.45
C ILE A 102 0.36 -7.39 -1.92
N ALA A 103 1.24 -7.01 -2.85
CA ALA A 103 1.01 -7.12 -4.28
C ALA A 103 0.80 -8.58 -4.71
N SER A 104 1.65 -9.49 -4.22
CA SER A 104 1.58 -10.91 -4.55
C SER A 104 0.27 -11.56 -4.10
N LEU A 105 -0.27 -11.14 -2.94
CA LEU A 105 -1.56 -11.61 -2.48
C LEU A 105 -2.69 -11.22 -3.45
N TYR A 106 -2.66 -9.98 -3.94
CA TYR A 106 -3.66 -9.50 -4.89
C TYR A 106 -3.54 -10.16 -6.27
N ASP A 107 -2.32 -10.45 -6.73
CA ASP A 107 -2.12 -11.23 -7.96
C ASP A 107 -2.64 -12.67 -7.83
N LEU A 108 -2.42 -13.34 -6.70
CA LEU A 108 -2.98 -14.68 -6.46
C LEU A 108 -4.51 -14.68 -6.54
N PHE A 109 -5.16 -13.65 -6.01
CA PHE A 109 -6.63 -13.53 -6.09
C PHE A 109 -7.16 -13.26 -7.50
N GLN A 110 -6.33 -12.78 -8.42
CA GLN A 110 -6.70 -12.64 -9.83
C GLN A 110 -6.62 -13.97 -10.59
N GLU A 111 -5.79 -14.91 -10.14
CA GLU A 111 -5.71 -16.26 -10.70
C GLU A 111 -6.83 -17.16 -10.18
N GLY A 112 -7.31 -16.93 -8.96
CA GLY A 112 -8.44 -17.67 -8.39
C GLY A 112 -8.55 -17.60 -6.87
N PRO A 113 -9.34 -18.50 -6.26
CA PRO A 113 -9.44 -18.59 -4.80
C PRO A 113 -8.12 -19.07 -4.18
N VAL A 114 -7.73 -18.44 -3.06
CA VAL A 114 -6.46 -18.69 -2.35
C VAL A 114 -6.77 -19.38 -1.02
N SER A 115 -6.23 -20.57 -0.79
CA SER A 115 -6.48 -21.37 0.43
C SER A 115 -7.98 -21.54 0.76
N GLY A 116 -8.82 -21.75 -0.27
CA GLY A 116 -10.27 -21.88 -0.14
C GLY A 116 -10.99 -20.56 0.23
N THR A 117 -10.28 -19.44 0.16
CA THR A 117 -10.82 -18.09 0.39
C THR A 117 -11.01 -17.40 -0.97
N GLU A 118 -12.18 -16.80 -1.15
CA GLU A 118 -12.58 -16.10 -2.36
C GLU A 118 -12.52 -14.59 -2.15
N TYR A 119 -12.04 -13.89 -3.17
CA TYR A 119 -12.12 -12.44 -3.24
C TYR A 119 -13.57 -12.00 -3.49
N ALA A 120 -14.05 -11.03 -2.72
CA ALA A 120 -15.40 -10.47 -2.89
C ALA A 120 -15.38 -9.02 -3.39
N ARG A 121 -14.61 -8.13 -2.76
CA ARG A 121 -14.51 -6.70 -3.14
C ARG A 121 -13.31 -6.03 -2.47
N SER A 122 -12.89 -4.87 -2.96
CA SER A 122 -11.87 -4.01 -2.34
C SER A 122 -12.30 -2.55 -2.41
N LEU A 123 -11.90 -1.75 -1.41
CA LEU A 123 -12.02 -0.28 -1.44
C LEU A 123 -10.73 0.37 -1.91
N THR A 124 -9.65 -0.40 -2.04
CA THR A 124 -8.30 0.07 -2.37
C THR A 124 -7.81 -0.55 -3.68
N LEU A 125 -8.74 -0.88 -4.59
CA LEU A 125 -8.44 -1.64 -5.80
C LEU A 125 -7.48 -0.88 -6.73
N HIS A 126 -7.63 0.44 -6.80
CA HIS A 126 -6.72 1.28 -7.58
C HIS A 126 -5.31 1.29 -7.00
N ALA A 127 -5.16 1.35 -5.68
CA ALA A 127 -3.86 1.20 -5.04
C ALA A 127 -3.21 -0.16 -5.33
N PHE A 128 -3.99 -1.26 -5.26
CA PHE A 128 -3.49 -2.59 -5.62
C PHE A 128 -3.01 -2.66 -7.07
N GLU A 129 -3.81 -2.18 -8.03
CA GLU A 129 -3.40 -2.19 -9.44
C GLU A 129 -2.15 -1.35 -9.69
N ARG A 130 -2.02 -0.16 -9.06
CA ARG A 130 -0.80 0.66 -9.16
C ARG A 130 0.42 -0.09 -8.63
N THR A 131 0.32 -0.71 -7.48
CA THR A 131 1.43 -1.48 -6.89
C THR A 131 1.80 -2.71 -7.72
N CYS A 132 0.80 -3.43 -8.24
CA CYS A 132 1.03 -4.61 -9.08
C CYS A 132 1.51 -4.25 -10.49
N HIS A 133 1.15 -3.08 -11.02
CA HIS A 133 1.58 -2.64 -12.35
C HIS A 133 3.10 -2.60 -12.47
N ASP A 134 3.78 -1.98 -11.51
CA ASP A 134 5.24 -1.89 -11.51
C ASP A 134 5.91 -3.26 -11.34
N ALA A 135 5.29 -4.12 -10.51
CA ALA A 135 5.78 -5.47 -10.22
C ALA A 135 5.61 -6.45 -11.40
N ARG A 136 4.67 -6.20 -12.31
CA ARG A 136 4.44 -7.04 -13.49
C ARG A 136 5.42 -6.67 -14.59
N ALA A 137 5.89 -7.67 -15.35
CA ALA A 137 6.76 -7.48 -16.51
C ALA A 137 6.19 -6.54 -17.60
N ALA A 138 4.90 -6.19 -17.53
CA ALA A 138 4.28 -5.14 -18.35
C ALA A 138 4.96 -3.77 -18.20
N SER A 139 5.69 -3.52 -17.10
CA SER A 139 6.49 -2.31 -16.88
C SER A 139 7.76 -2.20 -17.75
N ARG A 140 8.02 -3.16 -18.66
CA ARG A 140 9.26 -3.30 -19.46
C ARG A 140 10.54 -3.40 -18.62
N ARG A 141 10.42 -3.63 -17.31
CA ARG A 141 11.57 -3.82 -16.40
C ARG A 141 12.04 -5.27 -16.47
N CYS A 142 13.36 -5.46 -16.47
CA CYS A 142 13.97 -6.79 -16.42
C CYS A 142 13.77 -7.48 -15.06
N GLU A 143 13.46 -6.71 -14.02
CA GLU A 143 13.16 -7.20 -12.67
C GLU A 143 11.84 -6.61 -12.17
N PRO A 144 11.02 -7.39 -11.44
CA PRO A 144 9.87 -6.87 -10.71
C PRO A 144 10.30 -5.79 -9.72
N ASP A 145 9.70 -4.60 -9.79
CA ASP A 145 9.94 -3.52 -8.84
C ASP A 145 8.60 -3.02 -8.31
N THR A 146 8.48 -2.84 -6.99
CA THR A 146 7.32 -2.19 -6.37
C THR A 146 7.81 -0.84 -5.88
N GLY A 147 7.20 0.26 -6.36
CA GLY A 147 7.58 1.61 -5.93
C GLY A 147 7.71 1.73 -4.42
N ARG A 148 8.74 2.45 -3.96
CA ARG A 148 9.03 2.60 -2.52
C ARG A 148 7.84 3.22 -1.78
N THR A 149 7.46 2.62 -0.65
CA THR A 149 6.43 3.19 0.25
C THR A 149 6.91 4.56 0.76
N PRO A 150 6.13 5.63 0.55
CA PRO A 150 6.50 6.95 1.06
C PRO A 150 6.54 6.95 2.59
N ARG A 151 7.44 7.76 3.16
CA ARG A 151 7.53 7.98 4.61
C ARG A 151 6.29 8.67 5.15
N GLY A 152 6.06 8.54 6.46
CA GLY A 152 4.94 9.15 7.16
C GLY A 152 3.94 8.15 7.73
N GLU A 153 2.67 8.59 7.85
CA GLU A 153 1.61 7.79 8.46
C GLU A 153 1.35 6.48 7.71
N VAL A 154 1.01 5.43 8.48
CA VAL A 154 0.61 4.14 7.94
C VAL A 154 -0.58 4.28 7.00
N ARG A 155 -0.50 3.54 5.89
CA ARG A 155 -1.59 3.42 4.92
C ARG A 155 -2.06 1.98 4.88
N PHE A 156 -3.34 1.78 4.55
CA PHE A 156 -3.93 0.45 4.59
C PHE A 156 -4.49 0.02 3.23
N PHE A 157 -4.18 -1.21 2.87
CA PHE A 157 -4.87 -1.94 1.80
C PHE A 157 -6.08 -2.68 2.38
N HIS A 158 -7.14 -2.85 1.60
CA HIS A 158 -8.36 -3.52 2.03
C HIS A 158 -8.80 -4.60 1.04
N LEU A 159 -9.05 -5.81 1.53
CA LEU A 159 -9.67 -6.91 0.78
C LEU A 159 -10.85 -7.46 1.57
N GLN A 160 -12.02 -7.55 0.97
CA GLN A 160 -13.14 -8.30 1.52
C GLN A 160 -13.06 -9.72 0.99
N LEU A 161 -13.00 -10.67 1.90
CA LEU A 161 -12.81 -12.09 1.63
C LEU A 161 -14.00 -12.91 2.13
N ARG A 162 -14.30 -14.01 1.44
CA ARG A 162 -15.39 -14.96 1.75
C ARG A 162 -14.90 -16.40 1.65
N GLY A 163 -15.65 -17.35 2.19
CA GLY A 163 -15.32 -18.77 2.11
C GLY A 163 -14.32 -19.24 3.16
N SER A 164 -14.18 -20.56 3.32
CA SER A 164 -13.35 -21.22 4.33
C SER A 164 -13.54 -20.61 5.73
N VAL A 165 -12.48 -20.10 6.37
CA VAL A 165 -12.48 -19.45 7.68
C VAL A 165 -13.21 -18.10 7.69
N ALA A 166 -13.36 -17.44 6.54
CA ALA A 166 -14.03 -16.13 6.42
C ALA A 166 -15.56 -16.23 6.55
N GLY A 167 -16.15 -17.41 6.32
CA GLY A 167 -17.60 -17.61 6.33
C GLY A 167 -18.32 -16.64 5.37
N GLU A 168 -19.32 -15.92 5.89
CA GLU A 168 -20.16 -14.97 5.14
C GLU A 168 -19.43 -13.70 4.68
N GLY A 169 -18.25 -13.41 5.24
CA GLY A 169 -17.43 -12.27 4.86
C GLY A 169 -16.60 -11.70 6.00
N VAL A 170 -15.30 -11.56 5.75
CA VAL A 170 -14.34 -10.90 6.63
C VAL A 170 -13.55 -9.88 5.82
N ALA A 171 -13.38 -8.67 6.35
CA ALA A 171 -12.51 -7.68 5.72
C ALA A 171 -11.08 -7.85 6.26
N LEU A 172 -10.11 -7.97 5.37
CA LEU A 172 -8.69 -8.00 5.66
C LEU A 172 -8.12 -6.60 5.38
N VAL A 173 -7.46 -6.02 6.37
CA VAL A 173 -6.85 -4.70 6.30
C VAL A 173 -5.36 -4.86 6.56
N LEU A 174 -4.53 -4.56 5.56
CA LEU A 174 -3.08 -4.74 5.60
C LEU A 174 -2.42 -3.38 5.78
N GLY A 175 -1.70 -3.18 6.89
CA GLY A 175 -0.93 -1.96 7.13
C GLY A 175 0.38 -1.99 6.36
N ASP A 176 0.60 -0.96 5.53
CA ASP A 176 1.86 -0.68 4.86
C ASP A 176 2.45 0.63 5.40
N ARG A 177 3.63 0.51 6.02
CA ARG A 177 4.43 1.64 6.51
C ARG A 177 5.85 1.45 5.98
N ALA A 178 6.51 2.57 5.64
CA ALA A 178 7.90 2.55 5.21
C ALA A 178 8.79 1.86 6.26
N GLY A 179 9.68 0.98 5.78
CA GLY A 179 10.55 0.19 6.67
C GLY A 179 11.52 1.03 7.51
N GLU A 180 11.81 2.24 7.06
CA GLU A 180 12.69 3.19 7.73
C GLU A 180 12.06 3.71 9.03
N GLU A 181 10.73 3.85 9.09
CA GLU A 181 10.00 4.26 10.30
C GLU A 181 10.15 3.23 11.42
N TYR A 182 10.12 1.94 11.08
CA TYR A 182 10.34 0.87 12.06
C TYR A 182 11.78 0.84 12.56
N ARG A 183 12.75 1.22 11.71
CA ARG A 183 14.14 1.35 12.14
C ARG A 183 14.31 2.54 13.08
N SER A 184 13.70 3.68 12.76
CA SER A 184 13.68 4.84 13.65
C SER A 184 13.07 4.51 15.01
N ALA A 185 12.03 3.68 15.06
CA ALA A 185 11.47 3.21 16.33
C ALA A 185 12.37 2.23 17.10
N ALA A 186 13.25 1.50 16.42
CA ALA A 186 14.26 0.68 17.09
C ALA A 186 15.36 1.53 17.74
N ASP A 187 15.65 2.71 17.19
CA ASP A 187 16.59 3.69 17.73
C ASP A 187 15.94 4.56 18.84
N ASP A 188 14.68 4.96 18.65
CA ASP A 188 13.87 5.72 19.60
C ASP A 188 12.51 5.03 19.84
N PRO A 189 12.38 4.24 20.93
CA PRO A 189 11.17 3.50 21.24
C PRO A 189 9.92 4.36 21.41
N SER A 190 10.06 5.67 21.70
CA SER A 190 8.89 6.56 21.88
C SER A 190 8.05 6.68 20.61
N ILE A 191 8.67 6.54 19.44
CA ILE A 191 8.00 6.56 18.13
C ILE A 191 7.07 5.34 17.98
N ALA A 192 7.39 4.21 18.63
CA ALA A 192 6.57 3.00 18.56
C ALA A 192 5.17 3.20 19.16
N ALA A 193 4.99 4.19 20.04
CA ALA A 193 3.70 4.56 20.60
C ALA A 193 2.71 5.07 19.52
N GLU A 194 3.20 5.62 18.41
CA GLU A 194 2.38 6.17 17.33
C GLU A 194 1.89 5.10 16.35
N PHE A 195 2.39 3.87 16.47
CA PHE A 195 2.04 2.76 15.57
C PHE A 195 0.67 2.16 15.90
N SER A 196 -0.37 2.91 15.51
CA SER A 196 -1.78 2.54 15.68
C SER A 196 -2.14 1.21 15.01
N GLU A 197 -1.49 0.87 13.90
CA GLU A 197 -1.66 -0.38 13.18
C GLU A 197 -1.20 -1.58 14.01
N ILE A 198 -0.10 -1.44 14.76
CA ILE A 198 0.42 -2.51 15.61
C ILE A 198 -0.48 -2.67 16.83
N LYS A 199 -0.89 -1.57 17.46
CA LYS A 199 -1.81 -1.58 18.61
C LYS A 199 -3.13 -2.28 18.31
N ARG A 200 -3.65 -2.13 17.09
CA ARG A 200 -4.93 -2.72 16.70
C ARG A 200 -4.80 -4.10 16.04
N ALA A 201 -3.62 -4.49 15.56
CA ALA A 201 -3.44 -5.70 14.75
C ALA A 201 -4.00 -6.96 15.44
N ASP A 202 -4.66 -7.82 14.67
CA ASP A 202 -4.99 -9.19 15.07
C ASP A 202 -3.76 -10.10 14.89
N ALA A 203 -2.95 -9.83 13.86
CA ALA A 203 -1.68 -10.51 13.64
C ALA A 203 -0.60 -9.52 13.19
N ILE A 204 0.59 -9.71 13.73
CA ILE A 204 1.79 -8.96 13.38
C ILE A 204 2.66 -9.86 12.51
N SER A 205 3.03 -9.38 11.32
CA SER A 205 3.90 -10.11 10.39
C SER A 205 5.23 -9.41 10.29
N ILE A 206 6.30 -10.08 10.72
CA ILE A 206 7.66 -9.53 10.65
C ILE A 206 8.40 -10.17 9.50
N LEU A 207 8.83 -9.34 8.57
CA LEU A 207 9.54 -9.78 7.37
C LEU A 207 11.05 -9.80 7.63
N VAL A 208 11.64 -10.94 7.32
CA VAL A 208 13.07 -11.21 7.39
C VAL A 208 13.59 -11.35 5.97
N ASP A 209 14.50 -10.47 5.59
CA ASP A 209 15.11 -10.48 4.26
C ASP A 209 16.07 -11.66 4.10
N GLY A 210 15.67 -12.65 3.30
CA GLY A 210 16.45 -13.85 3.03
C GLY A 210 17.79 -13.59 2.33
N GLU A 211 17.85 -12.56 1.46
CA GLU A 211 19.07 -12.20 0.75
C GLU A 211 20.14 -11.69 1.73
N ARG A 212 19.74 -10.82 2.67
CA ARG A 212 20.62 -10.33 3.72
C ARG A 212 21.00 -11.41 4.74
N LEU A 213 20.19 -12.46 4.88
CA LEU A 213 20.47 -13.59 5.76
C LEU A 213 21.53 -14.54 5.16
N LEU A 214 21.62 -14.62 3.83
CA LEU A 214 22.66 -15.38 3.13
C LEU A 214 24.04 -14.72 3.25
N ASP A 215 24.08 -13.38 3.37
CA ASP A 215 25.34 -12.66 3.58
C ASP A 215 25.88 -12.84 5.00
N SER A 216 27.09 -13.39 5.08
CA SER A 216 27.82 -13.64 6.32
C SER A 216 28.04 -12.39 7.19
N GLY A 217 28.14 -11.21 6.57
CA GLY A 217 28.30 -9.92 7.25
C GLY A 217 26.96 -9.36 7.73
N ALA A 218 25.96 -9.31 6.85
CA ALA A 218 24.66 -8.72 7.16
C ALA A 218 23.76 -9.57 8.06
N ARG A 219 23.94 -10.90 8.13
CA ARG A 219 23.05 -11.80 8.89
C ARG A 219 22.88 -11.45 10.37
N HIS A 220 23.97 -11.08 11.06
CA HIS A 220 23.89 -10.71 12.48
C HIS A 220 23.17 -9.37 12.66
N ASN A 221 23.37 -8.45 11.70
CA ASN A 221 22.68 -7.17 11.69
C ASN A 221 21.19 -7.36 11.49
N VAL A 222 20.75 -8.23 10.56
CA VAL A 222 19.33 -8.54 10.35
C VAL A 222 18.68 -9.10 11.61
N ARG A 223 19.33 -10.07 12.26
CA ARG A 223 18.82 -10.67 13.50
C ARG A 223 18.68 -9.63 14.61
N SER A 224 19.72 -8.81 14.81
CA SER A 224 19.72 -7.76 15.82
C SER A 224 18.67 -6.69 15.52
N GLU A 225 18.55 -6.27 14.25
CA GLU A 225 17.56 -5.29 13.78
C GLU A 225 16.12 -5.78 14.06
N ILE A 226 15.82 -7.05 13.79
CA ILE A 226 14.51 -7.64 14.08
C ILE A 226 14.24 -7.71 15.59
N ALA A 227 15.23 -8.15 16.37
CA ALA A 227 15.10 -8.24 17.82
C ALA A 227 14.85 -6.86 18.44
N MET A 228 15.59 -5.84 18.02
CA MET A 228 15.42 -4.46 18.49
C MET A 228 14.06 -3.87 18.08
N MET A 229 13.62 -4.08 16.84
CA MET A 229 12.28 -3.63 16.41
C MET A 229 11.17 -4.28 17.24
N LEU A 230 11.26 -5.59 17.49
CA LEU A 230 10.30 -6.30 18.34
C LEU A 230 10.32 -5.78 19.77
N GLN A 231 11.51 -5.60 20.33
CA GLN A 231 11.70 -5.12 21.69
C GLN A 231 11.08 -3.72 21.86
N ALA A 232 11.37 -2.79 20.95
CA ALA A 232 10.81 -1.43 21.00
C ALA A 232 9.28 -1.43 20.96
N VAL A 233 8.68 -2.25 20.09
CA VAL A 233 7.22 -2.35 19.96
C VAL A 233 6.56 -3.01 21.18
N VAL A 234 7.24 -3.97 21.82
CA VAL A 234 6.74 -4.65 23.02
C VAL A 234 6.89 -3.77 24.27
N GLU A 235 8.04 -3.13 24.46
CA GLU A 235 8.34 -2.30 25.64
C GLU A 235 7.45 -1.05 25.72
N GLU A 236 7.16 -0.41 24.58
CA GLU A 236 6.28 0.76 24.52
C GLU A 236 4.78 0.39 24.61
N GLY A 237 4.47 -0.89 24.85
CA GLY A 237 3.09 -1.38 24.99
C GLY A 237 2.28 -1.23 23.71
N ALA A 238 2.92 -1.17 22.54
CA ALA A 238 2.24 -1.20 21.26
C ALA A 238 1.65 -2.59 20.98
N VAL A 239 2.18 -3.66 21.60
CA VAL A 239 1.62 -5.01 21.54
C VAL A 239 0.55 -5.20 22.63
N GLN A 240 -0.62 -5.69 22.23
CA GLN A 240 -1.68 -6.10 23.16
C GLN A 240 -1.64 -7.62 23.38
N ASN A 241 -2.06 -8.08 24.57
CA ASN A 241 -2.21 -9.50 24.84
C ASN A 241 -3.19 -10.15 23.85
N GLY A 242 -2.84 -11.33 23.35
CA GLY A 242 -3.67 -12.11 22.42
C GLY A 242 -3.38 -11.86 20.93
N GLN A 243 -2.45 -10.97 20.61
CA GLN A 243 -1.95 -10.83 19.25
C GLN A 243 -1.12 -12.04 18.83
N ARG A 244 -1.18 -12.38 17.55
CA ARG A 244 -0.38 -13.48 16.98
C ARG A 244 0.78 -12.91 16.18
N LEU A 245 1.90 -13.64 16.17
CA LEU A 245 3.11 -13.25 15.47
C LEU A 245 3.41 -14.25 14.36
N SER A 246 3.58 -13.76 13.14
CA SER A 246 4.15 -14.51 12.02
C SER A 246 5.52 -13.97 11.67
N LEU A 247 6.54 -14.81 11.75
CA LEU A 247 7.86 -14.52 11.24
C LEU A 247 7.94 -15.00 9.79
N VAL A 248 8.13 -14.08 8.85
CA VAL A 248 8.03 -14.33 7.41
C VAL A 248 9.40 -14.17 6.77
N LEU A 249 9.99 -15.27 6.33
CA LEU A 249 11.20 -15.24 5.49
C LEU A 249 10.80 -14.85 4.08
N THR A 250 11.35 -13.76 3.57
CA THR A 250 11.14 -13.31 2.19
C THR A 250 12.31 -13.69 1.30
N LYS A 251 12.08 -13.68 -0.01
CA LYS A 251 13.08 -14.04 -1.03
C LYS A 251 13.59 -15.48 -0.88
N ASP A 252 12.68 -16.40 -0.55
CA ASP A 252 13.00 -17.83 -0.38
C ASP A 252 13.61 -18.45 -1.65
N ASP A 253 13.30 -17.89 -2.82
CA ASP A 253 13.90 -18.24 -4.12
C ASP A 253 15.43 -18.14 -4.10
N LEU A 254 15.98 -17.09 -3.51
CA LEU A 254 17.43 -16.90 -3.40
C LEU A 254 18.07 -17.88 -2.40
N ILE A 255 17.33 -18.30 -1.39
CA ILE A 255 17.82 -19.23 -0.36
C ILE A 255 17.93 -20.65 -0.92
N GLN A 256 16.91 -21.09 -1.66
CA GLN A 256 16.89 -22.41 -2.29
C GLN A 256 17.99 -22.58 -3.35
N GLU A 257 18.32 -21.51 -4.09
CA GLU A 257 19.36 -21.55 -5.12
C GLU A 257 20.78 -21.37 -4.57
N SER A 258 20.92 -20.86 -3.33
CA SER A 258 22.23 -20.59 -2.74
C SER A 258 22.87 -21.83 -2.11
N PRO A 259 24.19 -22.04 -2.28
CA PRO A 259 24.92 -23.10 -1.57
C PRO A 259 24.93 -22.90 -0.05
N HIS A 260 24.56 -21.72 0.44
CA HIS A 260 24.46 -21.38 1.86
C HIS A 260 23.03 -21.43 2.41
N GLY A 261 22.05 -21.94 1.63
CA GLY A 261 20.64 -22.00 2.03
C GLY A 261 20.40 -22.70 3.37
N SER A 262 21.03 -23.86 3.60
CA SER A 262 20.88 -24.63 4.85
C SER A 262 21.34 -23.86 6.10
N ARG A 263 22.34 -22.99 5.95
CA ARG A 263 22.80 -22.12 7.04
C ARG A 263 21.79 -21.01 7.31
N ALA A 264 21.27 -20.36 6.27
CA ALA A 264 20.24 -19.34 6.43
C ALA A 264 18.97 -19.92 7.07
N GLU A 265 18.57 -21.13 6.71
CA GLU A 265 17.46 -21.83 7.36
C GLU A 265 17.72 -22.12 8.85
N THR A 266 18.96 -22.50 9.19
CA THR A 266 19.36 -22.72 10.58
C THR A 266 19.36 -21.41 11.36
N ASP A 267 19.91 -20.34 10.79
CA ASP A 267 19.94 -19.00 11.40
C ASP A 267 18.50 -18.46 11.60
N PHE A 268 17.59 -18.73 10.67
CA PHE A 268 16.18 -18.36 10.78
C PHE A 268 15.44 -19.15 11.88
N SER A 269 15.72 -20.46 12.00
CA SER A 269 15.17 -21.30 13.06
C SER A 269 15.69 -20.89 14.45
N ASN A 270 16.96 -20.48 14.52
CA ASN A 270 17.56 -19.94 15.74
C ASN A 270 16.91 -18.60 16.14
N LEU A 271 16.63 -17.72 15.17
CA LEU A 271 15.92 -16.47 15.41
C LEU A 271 14.51 -16.71 15.96
N LEU A 272 13.80 -17.73 15.45
CA LEU A 272 12.50 -18.11 16.01
C LEU A 272 12.62 -18.52 17.48
N SER A 273 13.63 -19.34 17.82
CA SER A 273 13.83 -19.83 19.18
C SER A 273 14.16 -18.69 20.15
N GLU A 274 14.94 -17.70 19.68
CA GLU A 274 15.26 -16.48 20.40
C GLU A 274 14.01 -15.62 20.65
N ILE A 275 13.20 -15.37 19.61
CA ILE A 275 11.94 -14.61 19.72
C ILE A 275 10.93 -15.33 20.61
N GLN A 276 10.82 -16.65 20.53
CA GLN A 276 9.95 -17.43 21.41
C GLN A 276 10.41 -17.34 22.87
N GLY A 277 11.72 -17.35 23.12
CA GLY A 277 12.27 -17.18 24.47
C GLY A 277 12.01 -15.80 25.06
N LEU A 278 12.11 -14.75 24.25
CA LEU A 278 11.93 -13.36 24.69
C LEU A 278 10.46 -12.94 24.79
N PHE A 279 9.63 -13.36 23.82
CA PHE A 279 8.28 -12.81 23.60
C PHE A 279 7.17 -13.86 23.61
N GLY A 280 7.47 -15.13 23.89
CA GLY A 280 6.47 -16.20 23.93
C GLY A 280 5.36 -16.01 24.97
N ALA A 281 5.57 -15.17 25.99
CA ALA A 281 4.55 -14.81 26.97
C ALA A 281 3.59 -13.70 26.50
N VAL A 282 3.99 -12.90 25.50
CA VAL A 282 3.25 -11.73 25.01
C VAL A 282 2.32 -12.12 23.87
N PHE A 283 2.81 -12.94 22.95
CA PHE A 283 2.06 -13.41 21.78
C PHE A 283 1.31 -14.70 22.08
N SER A 284 0.08 -14.82 21.61
CA SER A 284 -0.71 -16.05 21.80
C SER A 284 -0.20 -17.22 20.95
N GLU A 285 0.37 -16.90 19.79
CA GLU A 285 0.90 -17.88 18.85
C GLU A 285 2.04 -17.25 18.03
N ILE A 286 3.13 -17.98 17.86
CA ILE A 286 4.27 -17.58 17.03
C ILE A 286 4.49 -18.66 15.97
N LYS A 287 4.28 -18.32 14.70
CA LYS A 287 4.43 -19.22 13.55
C LYS A 287 5.44 -18.69 12.54
N LEU A 288 6.02 -19.61 11.78
CA LEU A 288 7.06 -19.32 10.80
C LEU A 288 6.53 -19.59 9.40
N PHE A 289 6.77 -18.65 8.49
CA PHE A 289 6.34 -18.72 7.11
C PHE A 289 7.51 -18.40 6.19
N ARG A 290 7.49 -19.00 5.01
CA ARG A 290 8.47 -18.76 3.94
C ARG A 290 7.71 -18.26 2.75
N THR A 291 8.17 -17.18 2.13
CA THR A 291 7.45 -16.55 1.04
C THR A 291 8.38 -16.13 -0.08
N ALA A 292 7.96 -16.41 -1.31
CA ALA A 292 8.52 -15.82 -2.52
C ALA A 292 7.44 -14.95 -3.17
N ALA A 293 7.31 -13.73 -2.65
CA ALA A 293 6.28 -12.78 -3.10
C ALA A 293 6.52 -12.27 -4.53
N SER A 294 7.79 -12.07 -4.91
CA SER A 294 8.18 -11.64 -6.24
C SER A 294 9.53 -12.25 -6.60
N PRO A 295 9.56 -13.56 -6.92
CA PRO A 295 10.81 -14.26 -7.17
C PRO A 295 11.54 -13.64 -8.35
N LYS A 296 12.85 -13.46 -8.21
CA LYS A 296 13.71 -12.99 -9.32
C LYS A 296 14.11 -14.14 -10.23
N THR A 297 14.05 -15.36 -9.71
CA THR A 297 14.46 -16.57 -10.40
C THR A 297 13.24 -17.29 -10.96
N GLY A 298 13.39 -17.89 -12.15
CA GLY A 298 12.28 -18.53 -12.86
C GLY A 298 11.79 -19.85 -12.25
N ASN A 299 12.39 -20.29 -11.14
CA ASN A 299 12.14 -21.60 -10.55
C ASN A 299 10.97 -21.62 -9.55
N MET A 300 10.48 -20.45 -9.12
CA MET A 300 9.36 -20.35 -8.18
C MET A 300 8.23 -19.51 -8.75
N HIS A 301 7.00 -19.94 -8.47
CA HIS A 301 5.81 -19.16 -8.82
C HIS A 301 5.68 -17.95 -7.89
N ARG A 302 5.20 -16.85 -8.45
CA ARG A 302 4.91 -15.63 -7.69
C ARG A 302 3.86 -15.92 -6.61
N GLY A 303 4.11 -15.45 -5.39
CA GLY A 303 3.21 -15.68 -4.27
C GLY A 303 3.38 -17.06 -3.60
N THR A 304 4.48 -17.78 -3.86
CA THR A 304 4.73 -19.06 -3.15
C THR A 304 4.78 -18.83 -1.63
N GLY A 305 4.03 -19.63 -0.86
CA GLY A 305 3.93 -19.55 0.60
C GLY A 305 3.02 -18.44 1.17
N VAL A 306 2.55 -17.53 0.32
CA VAL A 306 1.53 -16.52 0.68
C VAL A 306 0.17 -17.15 1.02
N PRO A 307 -0.29 -18.25 0.37
CA PRO A 307 -1.54 -18.91 0.75
C PRO A 307 -1.55 -19.43 2.20
N ASP A 308 -0.43 -19.92 2.70
CA ASP A 308 -0.31 -20.42 4.09
C ASP A 308 -0.32 -19.25 5.08
N LEU A 309 0.37 -18.15 4.73
CA LEU A 309 0.36 -16.92 5.52
C LEU A 309 -1.03 -16.28 5.56
N LEU A 310 -1.78 -16.31 4.44
CA LEU A 310 -3.16 -15.87 4.39
C LEU A 310 -4.05 -16.71 5.31
N ALA A 311 -3.93 -18.04 5.26
CA ALA A 311 -4.70 -18.93 6.13
C ALA A 311 -4.47 -18.59 7.61
N PHE A 312 -3.22 -18.31 7.98
CA PHE A 312 -2.89 -17.80 9.30
C PHE A 312 -3.56 -16.45 9.57
N TRP A 313 -3.46 -15.44 8.70
CA TRP A 313 -4.10 -14.13 8.90
C TRP A 313 -5.62 -14.21 9.06
N MET A 314 -6.27 -15.19 8.44
CA MET A 314 -7.72 -15.36 8.48
C MET A 314 -8.24 -15.98 9.78
N GLU A 315 -7.41 -16.76 10.48
CA GLU A 315 -7.75 -17.30 11.79
C GLU A 315 -7.98 -16.17 12.82
N PRO A 316 -8.98 -16.31 13.70
CA PRO A 316 -9.25 -15.32 14.73
C PRO A 316 -8.09 -15.24 15.72
N ALA A 317 -7.58 -14.03 15.96
CA ALA A 317 -6.79 -13.78 17.17
C ALA A 317 -7.65 -14.08 18.40
N CYS A 318 -7.07 -14.71 19.42
CA CYS A 318 -7.75 -14.92 20.68
C CYS A 318 -7.76 -13.56 21.40
N PRO A 319 -8.90 -12.84 21.47
CA PRO A 319 -8.88 -11.51 22.09
C PRO A 319 -8.47 -11.67 23.55
N ALA A 320 -7.54 -10.83 24.03
CA ALA A 320 -7.41 -10.66 25.48
C ALA A 320 -8.82 -10.39 26.05
N PRO A 321 -9.19 -11.03 27.17
CA PRO A 321 -10.48 -10.79 27.79
C PRO A 321 -10.59 -9.30 28.07
N THR A 322 -11.39 -8.61 27.26
CA THR A 322 -11.69 -7.21 27.49
C THR A 322 -12.53 -7.21 28.75
N ALA A 323 -12.00 -6.66 29.85
CA ALA A 323 -12.77 -6.52 31.06
C ALA A 323 -14.11 -5.87 30.67
N PRO A 324 -15.27 -6.49 30.95
CA PRO A 324 -16.54 -5.92 30.58
C PRO A 324 -16.59 -4.53 31.19
N ARG A 325 -16.68 -3.50 30.33
CA ARG A 325 -16.86 -2.12 30.79
C ARG A 325 -18.02 -2.14 31.77
N ALA A 326 -17.75 -1.84 33.04
CA ALA A 326 -18.76 -1.84 34.08
C ALA A 326 -19.90 -0.97 33.57
N LYS A 327 -21.07 -1.57 33.30
CA LYS A 327 -22.26 -0.81 32.96
C LYS A 327 -22.72 -0.23 34.31
N PRO A 328 -22.58 1.08 34.57
CA PRO A 328 -23.20 1.66 35.74
C PRO A 328 -24.69 1.33 35.70
N ALA A 329 -25.18 0.73 36.79
CA ALA A 329 -26.56 0.34 36.93
C ALA A 329 -27.37 1.61 37.20
N HIS A 330 -28.16 2.03 36.22
CA HIS A 330 -29.11 3.13 36.39
C HIS A 330 -30.52 2.59 36.19
N ASP A 331 -31.45 3.11 36.99
CA ASP A 331 -32.85 2.70 37.00
C ASP A 331 -33.58 2.99 35.67
N ARG A 332 -33.01 3.90 34.85
CA ARG A 332 -33.51 4.25 33.51
C ARG A 332 -32.35 4.45 32.54
N ALA A 333 -32.53 3.99 31.30
CA ALA A 333 -31.50 4.08 30.24
C ALA A 333 -31.02 5.53 29.97
N PHE A 334 -31.92 6.50 30.08
CA PHE A 334 -31.63 7.93 29.84
C PHE A 334 -31.00 8.67 31.03
N ALA A 335 -30.98 8.07 32.23
CA ALA A 335 -30.34 8.66 33.41
C ALA A 335 -28.79 8.72 33.30
N ARG A 336 -28.24 8.26 32.18
CA ARG A 336 -26.82 8.24 31.83
C ARG A 336 -26.37 9.45 31.00
N LEU A 337 -27.31 10.25 30.51
CA LEU A 337 -27.03 11.42 29.70
C LEU A 337 -26.93 12.64 30.60
N LEU A 338 -25.72 13.18 30.74
CA LEU A 338 -25.51 14.51 31.30
C LEU A 338 -25.51 15.50 30.12
N PRO A 339 -26.28 16.59 30.18
CA PRO A 339 -26.08 17.69 29.26
C PRO A 339 -24.64 18.18 29.42
N LEU A 340 -23.96 18.43 28.31
CA LEU A 340 -22.73 19.19 28.34
C LEU A 340 -23.15 20.61 28.68
N ASP A 341 -22.75 21.11 29.85
CA ASP A 341 -22.92 22.51 30.18
C ASP A 341 -22.13 23.32 29.14
N GLU A 342 -22.83 24.19 28.40
CA GLU A 342 -22.20 25.22 27.57
C GLU A 342 -21.53 26.25 28.49
N GLU A 343 -20.40 25.87 29.12
CA GLU A 343 -19.54 26.83 29.79
C GLU A 343 -18.56 27.43 28.76
N ASN A 344 -19.03 28.53 28.19
CA ASN A 344 -18.30 29.72 27.75
C ASN A 344 -17.44 29.65 26.47
N GLY A 345 -17.99 30.25 25.40
CA GLY A 345 -17.33 31.33 24.65
C GLY A 345 -16.20 30.96 23.70
#